data_AF-A0A936VT25-F1
#
_entry.id   AF-A0A936VT25-F1
#
_cell.length_a   1.000
_cell.length_b   1.000
_cell.length_c   1.000
_cell.angle_alpha   90.00
_cell.angle_beta   90.00
_cell.angle_gamma   90.00
#
_symmetry.space_group_name_H-M   'P 1'
#
loop_
_entity.id
_entity.type
_entity.pdbx_description
1 polymer ?
#
loop_
_entity_poly.entity_id
_entity_poly.type
_entity_poly.pdbx_seq_one_letter_code
_entity_poly.pdbx_strand_id
1 'polypeptide(L)'
;MQVRRMLKFNLRQFALAKPFLIAFVWAVASVTIPVLFSVLTTDDFLYSRQIYYLCFFQNFLFIWILAVLYDAKDIASDSQNGLFTLNARYPASALFFYFLLPSIFLFAITSMSVLLFQKLDFYKIVIIVLVISAAMIGLSRLIYRTTLHWYHSFMIDAMILCKAIVVILVLLKN
;
A
#
# COMPACT_ATOMS: atom_id res chain seq x y z
N MET A 1 -36.56 32.53 -2.31
CA MET A 1 -35.14 32.41 -1.89
C MET A 1 -34.77 30.94 -1.90
N GLN A 2 -34.00 30.49 -2.91
CA GLN A 2 -33.56 29.10 -3.04
C GLN A 2 -32.42 28.83 -2.04
N VAL A 3 -32.71 28.05 -1.01
CA VAL A 3 -31.69 27.58 -0.07
C VAL A 3 -30.77 26.60 -0.82
N ARG A 4 -29.50 26.96 -0.96
CA ARG A 4 -28.45 26.13 -1.54
C ARG A 4 -28.47 24.75 -0.88
N ARG A 5 -28.72 23.69 -1.66
CA ARG A 5 -28.40 22.31 -1.27
C ARG A 5 -26.90 22.25 -1.00
N MET A 6 -26.50 22.29 0.27
CA MET A 6 -25.17 21.86 0.65
C MET A 6 -25.08 20.37 0.29
N LEU A 7 -24.31 20.06 -0.74
CA LEU A 7 -23.93 18.68 -1.08
C LEU A 7 -23.29 18.09 0.19
N LYS A 8 -24.04 17.25 0.91
CA LYS A 8 -23.49 16.40 1.97
C LYS A 8 -22.60 15.36 1.31
N PHE A 9 -21.36 15.77 0.98
CA PHE A 9 -20.29 14.85 0.60
C PHE A 9 -19.96 14.01 1.83
N ASN A 10 -20.56 12.82 1.91
CA ASN A 10 -20.25 11.87 2.96
C ASN A 10 -19.15 10.96 2.42
N LEU A 11 -17.91 11.12 2.92
CA LEU A 11 -16.77 10.29 2.49
C LEU A 11 -17.04 8.79 2.65
N ARG A 12 -17.98 8.40 3.53
CA ARG A 12 -18.48 7.01 3.67
C ARG A 12 -19.08 6.42 2.39
N GLN A 13 -19.46 7.25 1.42
CA GLN A 13 -20.03 6.77 0.15
C GLN A 13 -18.95 6.28 -0.82
N PHE A 14 -17.70 6.71 -0.63
CA PHE A 14 -16.56 6.30 -1.46
C PHE A 14 -15.74 5.27 -0.69
N ALA A 15 -16.07 4.01 -0.89
CA ALA A 15 -15.39 2.92 -0.21
C ALA A 15 -13.85 2.88 -0.43
N LEU A 16 -13.34 3.42 -1.55
CA LEU A 16 -11.90 3.52 -1.82
C LEU A 16 -11.23 4.77 -1.23
N ALA A 17 -12.00 5.75 -0.73
CA ALA A 17 -11.43 7.01 -0.25
C ALA A 17 -10.59 6.81 1.01
N LYS A 18 -11.02 5.91 1.90
CA LYS A 18 -10.27 5.58 3.13
C LYS A 18 -8.90 4.98 2.82
N PRO A 19 -8.76 3.87 2.06
CA PRO A 19 -7.44 3.33 1.72
C PRO A 19 -6.59 4.31 0.90
N PHE A 20 -7.21 5.14 0.06
CA PHE A 20 -6.50 6.18 -0.69
C PHE A 20 -5.81 7.19 0.22
N LEU A 21 -6.57 7.77 1.16
CA LEU A 21 -6.06 8.80 2.06
C LEU A 21 -4.98 8.25 2.98
N ILE A 22 -5.14 7.03 3.49
CA ILE A 22 -4.13 6.36 4.33
C ILE A 22 -2.83 6.19 3.54
N ALA A 23 -2.91 5.63 2.33
CA ALA A 23 -1.74 5.44 1.47
C ALA A 23 -1.06 6.76 1.10
N PHE A 24 -1.85 7.80 0.82
CA PHE A 24 -1.34 9.11 0.46
C PHE A 24 -0.58 9.76 1.62
N VAL A 25 -1.18 9.80 2.82
CA VAL A 25 -0.54 10.39 4.01
C VAL A 25 0.75 9.64 4.35
N TRP A 26 0.75 8.31 4.28
CA TRP A 26 1.95 7.52 4.52
C TRP A 26 3.05 7.78 3.49
N ALA A 27 2.71 7.84 2.20
CA ALA A 27 3.67 8.15 1.14
C ALA A 27 4.29 9.55 1.31
N VAL A 28 3.46 10.54 1.65
CA VAL A 28 3.94 11.90 1.98
C VAL A 28 4.87 11.86 3.19
N ALA A 29 4.47 11.21 4.28
CA ALA A 29 5.23 11.20 5.52
C ALA A 29 6.58 10.49 5.39
N SER A 30 6.65 9.41 4.61
CA SER A 30 7.84 8.56 4.48
C SER A 30 8.74 8.89 3.28
N VAL A 31 8.23 9.60 2.27
CA VAL A 31 9.00 9.94 1.07
C VAL A 31 9.11 11.45 0.92
N THR A 32 7.98 12.16 0.87
CA THR A 32 7.99 13.62 0.60
C THR A 32 8.62 14.42 1.73
N ILE A 33 8.29 14.14 2.99
CA ILE A 33 8.85 14.88 4.13
C ILE A 33 10.38 14.72 4.21
N PRO A 34 10.97 13.51 4.15
CA PRO A 34 12.43 13.36 4.14
C PRO A 34 13.12 14.07 2.97
N VAL A 35 12.51 14.03 1.77
CA VAL A 35 13.06 14.72 0.59
C VAL A 35 13.01 16.23 0.78
N LEU A 36 11.89 16.79 1.27
CA LEU A 36 11.79 18.21 1.59
C LEU A 36 12.83 18.62 2.63
N PHE A 37 12.99 17.83 3.69
CA PHE A 37 13.99 18.09 4.72
C PHE A 37 15.40 18.13 4.13
N SER A 38 15.75 17.19 3.24
CA SER A 38 17.07 17.16 2.60
C SER A 38 17.37 18.37 1.72
N VAL A 39 16.36 18.87 1.00
CA VAL A 39 16.50 20.07 0.17
C VAL A 39 16.73 21.29 1.06
N LEU A 40 16.03 21.37 2.20
CA LEU A 40 16.17 22.47 3.16
C LEU A 40 17.52 22.46 3.90
N THR A 41 18.12 21.30 4.14
CA THR A 41 19.36 21.19 4.92
C THR A 41 20.63 21.25 4.10
N THR A 42 20.58 20.79 2.85
CA THR A 42 21.79 20.51 2.06
C THR A 42 21.81 21.26 0.73
N ASP A 43 20.74 22.00 0.40
CA ASP A 43 20.46 22.58 -0.94
C ASP A 43 20.49 21.57 -2.10
N ASP A 44 20.73 20.29 -1.81
CA ASP A 44 20.74 19.19 -2.76
C ASP A 44 19.44 18.39 -2.70
N PHE A 45 18.91 18.09 -3.88
CA PHE A 45 17.81 17.14 -4.01
C PHE A 45 18.39 15.72 -3.85
N LEU A 46 18.03 15.01 -2.77
CA LEU A 46 18.43 13.60 -2.54
C LEU A 46 18.15 12.67 -3.73
N TYR A 47 17.19 13.04 -4.58
CA TYR A 47 16.75 12.25 -5.71
C TYR A 47 16.60 13.09 -6.98
N SER A 48 16.76 12.46 -8.14
CA SER A 48 16.18 13.02 -9.35
C SER A 48 14.66 13.09 -9.20
N ARG A 49 14.02 14.05 -9.88
CA ARG A 49 12.55 14.19 -9.89
C ARG A 49 11.85 12.87 -10.24
N GLN A 50 12.44 12.09 -11.15
CA GLN A 50 11.94 10.78 -11.57
C GLN A 50 11.97 9.76 -10.43
N ILE A 51 13.10 9.65 -9.72
CA ILE A 51 13.23 8.73 -8.58
C ILE A 51 12.27 9.10 -7.46
N TYR A 52 12.08 10.40 -7.19
CA TYR A 52 11.10 10.85 -6.20
C TYR A 52 9.71 10.30 -6.48
N TYR A 53 9.20 10.48 -7.71
CA TYR A 53 7.86 10.00 -8.06
C TYR A 53 7.76 8.47 -8.04
N LEU A 54 8.82 7.77 -8.45
CA LEU A 54 8.86 6.31 -8.39
C LEU A 54 8.84 5.80 -6.94
N CYS A 55 9.67 6.35 -6.06
CA CYS A 55 9.68 6.00 -4.63
C CYS A 55 8.34 6.34 -3.96
N PHE A 56 7.78 7.51 -4.26
CA PHE A 56 6.48 7.94 -3.73
C PHE A 56 5.39 6.96 -4.15
N PHE A 57 5.30 6.65 -5.44
CA PHE A 57 4.26 5.80 -5.97
C PHE A 57 4.43 4.33 -5.57
N GLN A 58 5.66 3.83 -5.49
CA GLN A 58 5.97 2.51 -4.95
C GLN A 58 5.48 2.39 -3.50
N ASN A 59 5.77 3.39 -2.66
CA ASN A 59 5.36 3.33 -1.25
C ASN A 59 3.86 3.55 -1.07
N PHE A 60 3.26 4.42 -1.88
CA PHE A 60 1.81 4.60 -1.96
C PHE A 60 1.12 3.27 -2.27
N LEU A 61 1.54 2.56 -3.33
CA LEU A 61 0.95 1.27 -3.71
C LEU A 61 1.09 0.21 -2.62
N PHE A 62 2.25 0.17 -1.95
CA PHE A 62 2.49 -0.76 -0.85
C PHE A 62 1.48 -0.55 0.28
N ILE A 63 1.34 0.69 0.78
CA ILE A 63 0.40 1.01 1.87
C ILE A 63 -1.05 0.92 1.40
N TRP A 64 -1.34 1.28 0.16
CA TRP A 64 -2.67 1.10 -0.45
C TRP A 64 -3.14 -0.34 -0.37
N ILE A 65 -2.28 -1.31 -0.74
CA ILE A 65 -2.64 -2.73 -0.67
C ILE A 65 -2.91 -3.15 0.78
N LEU A 66 -2.06 -2.73 1.73
CA LEU A 66 -2.26 -3.04 3.15
C LEU A 66 -3.55 -2.43 3.70
N ALA A 67 -3.86 -1.19 3.34
CA ALA A 67 -5.08 -0.51 3.77
C ALA A 67 -6.34 -1.17 3.18
N VAL A 68 -6.29 -1.62 1.92
CA VAL A 68 -7.39 -2.39 1.31
C VAL A 68 -7.57 -3.73 2.01
N LEU A 69 -6.47 -4.42 2.34
CA LEU A 69 -6.53 -5.69 3.09
C LEU A 69 -7.06 -5.52 4.50
N TYR A 70 -6.72 -4.41 5.16
CA TYR A 70 -7.25 -4.06 6.47
C TYR A 70 -8.76 -3.85 6.42
N ASP A 71 -9.25 -3.09 5.44
CA ASP A 71 -10.68 -2.87 5.22
C ASP A 71 -11.41 -4.17 4.77
N ALA A 72 -10.71 -5.10 4.10
CA ALA A 72 -11.21 -6.42 3.73
C ALA A 72 -11.27 -7.42 4.88
N LYS A 73 -10.62 -7.13 6.00
CA LYS A 73 -10.71 -7.97 7.18
C LYS A 73 -11.89 -7.55 8.07
N ASP A 74 -12.19 -6.25 8.14
CA ASP A 74 -13.24 -5.74 9.03
C ASP A 74 -14.68 -5.93 8.47
N ILE A 75 -14.83 -6.56 7.30
CA ILE A 75 -16.13 -6.79 6.61
C ILE A 75 -17.18 -7.48 7.50
N ALA A 76 -16.78 -8.54 8.20
CA ALA A 76 -17.73 -9.34 8.98
C ALA A 76 -18.28 -8.55 10.19
N SER A 77 -17.49 -7.60 10.71
CA SER A 77 -17.90 -6.70 11.78
C SER A 77 -18.67 -5.48 11.24
N ASP A 78 -18.28 -4.95 10.07
CA ASP A 78 -18.92 -3.79 9.45
C ASP A 78 -20.30 -4.10 8.87
N SER A 79 -20.54 -5.33 8.39
CA SER A 79 -21.87 -5.73 7.89
C SER A 79 -22.91 -5.80 9.00
N GLN A 80 -22.50 -6.17 10.23
CA GLN A 80 -23.38 -6.15 11.41
C GLN A 80 -23.77 -4.72 11.82
N ASN A 81 -22.94 -3.72 11.46
CA ASN A 81 -23.16 -2.32 11.77
C ASN A 81 -23.78 -1.51 10.61
N GLY A 82 -24.16 -2.17 9.50
CA GLY A 82 -24.82 -1.53 8.35
C GLY A 82 -23.93 -0.56 7.56
N LEU A 83 -22.61 -0.73 7.60
CA LEU A 83 -21.65 0.14 6.92
C LEU A 83 -21.36 -0.37 5.49
N PHE A 84 -21.52 0.50 4.49
CA PHE A 84 -21.22 0.21 3.09
C PHE A 84 -19.72 0.36 2.79
N THR A 85 -18.95 -0.73 2.85
CA THR A 85 -17.55 -0.81 2.37
C THR A 85 -17.48 -1.48 0.99
N LEU A 86 -16.34 -1.42 0.27
CA LEU A 86 -16.19 -2.03 -1.07
C LEU A 86 -16.57 -3.50 -1.07
N ASN A 87 -16.25 -4.14 0.04
CA ASN A 87 -16.38 -5.56 0.25
C ASN A 87 -17.82 -5.98 0.60
N ALA A 88 -18.67 -5.03 1.00
CA ALA A 88 -20.11 -5.28 1.08
C ALA A 88 -20.75 -5.35 -0.33
N ARG A 89 -20.06 -4.83 -1.36
CA ARG A 89 -20.56 -4.75 -2.74
C ARG A 89 -19.98 -5.79 -3.69
N TYR A 90 -18.79 -6.31 -3.40
CA TYR A 90 -18.09 -7.30 -4.24
C TYR A 90 -17.68 -8.53 -3.43
N PRO A 91 -17.77 -9.76 -4.02
CA PRO A 91 -17.26 -10.95 -3.36
C PRO A 91 -15.74 -10.87 -3.20
N ALA A 92 -15.22 -11.50 -2.15
CA ALA A 92 -13.79 -11.55 -1.81
C ALA A 92 -12.89 -11.91 -3.02
N SER A 93 -13.32 -12.86 -3.86
CA SER A 93 -12.61 -13.26 -5.08
C SER A 93 -12.51 -12.12 -6.10
N ALA A 94 -13.59 -11.37 -6.32
CA ALA A 94 -13.59 -10.24 -7.23
C ALA A 94 -12.69 -9.11 -6.71
N LEU A 95 -12.71 -8.83 -5.39
CA LEU A 95 -11.82 -7.81 -4.83
C LEU A 95 -10.34 -8.20 -5.00
N PHE A 96 -10.02 -9.47 -4.78
CA PHE A 96 -8.68 -9.98 -5.00
C PHE A 96 -8.21 -9.83 -6.46
N PHE A 97 -8.99 -10.30 -7.43
CA PHE A 97 -8.57 -10.32 -8.83
C PHE A 97 -8.65 -8.96 -9.52
N TYR A 98 -9.63 -8.11 -9.18
CA TYR A 98 -9.83 -6.83 -9.87
C TYR A 98 -9.17 -5.63 -9.18
N PHE A 99 -8.87 -5.70 -7.88
CA PHE A 99 -8.26 -4.58 -7.16
C PHE A 99 -6.88 -4.93 -6.60
N LEU A 100 -6.76 -5.99 -5.81
CA LEU A 100 -5.50 -6.32 -5.13
C LEU A 100 -4.42 -6.80 -6.10
N LEU A 101 -4.73 -7.76 -6.96
CA LEU A 101 -3.75 -8.35 -7.88
C LEU A 101 -3.16 -7.32 -8.86
N PRO A 102 -3.95 -6.43 -9.50
CA PRO A 102 -3.41 -5.34 -10.33
C PRO A 102 -2.55 -4.37 -9.51
N SER A 103 -2.96 -4.05 -8.28
CA SER A 103 -2.18 -3.16 -7.40
C SER A 103 -0.82 -3.78 -7.03
N ILE A 104 -0.78 -5.08 -6.71
CA ILE A 104 0.46 -5.82 -6.42
C ILE A 104 1.36 -5.85 -7.66
N PHE A 105 0.79 -6.06 -8.84
CA PHE A 105 1.55 -6.05 -10.09
C PHE A 105 2.17 -4.68 -10.37
N LEU A 106 1.41 -3.60 -10.22
CA LEU A 106 1.93 -2.23 -10.32
C LEU A 106 3.01 -1.94 -9.27
N PHE A 107 2.83 -2.44 -8.05
CA PHE A 107 3.84 -2.34 -6.99
C PHE A 107 5.14 -3.05 -7.39
N ALA A 108 5.05 -4.23 -8.01
CA ALA A 108 6.22 -4.98 -8.47
C ALA A 108 6.99 -4.23 -9.56
N ILE A 109 6.30 -3.67 -10.56
CA ILE A 109 6.90 -2.88 -11.66
C ILE A 109 7.60 -1.63 -11.11
N THR A 110 6.92 -0.90 -10.24
CA THR A 110 7.44 0.34 -9.66
C THR A 110 8.63 0.06 -8.75
N SER A 111 8.57 -1.01 -7.95
CA SER A 111 9.69 -1.49 -7.13
C SER A 111 10.89 -1.88 -7.98
N MET A 112 10.68 -2.64 -9.05
CA MET A 112 11.75 -3.02 -9.97
C MET A 112 12.42 -1.79 -10.58
N SER A 113 11.62 -0.79 -10.98
CA SER A 113 12.12 0.47 -11.53
C SER A 113 12.99 1.22 -10.52
N VAL A 114 12.52 1.41 -9.27
CA VAL A 114 13.30 2.07 -8.21
C VAL A 114 14.64 1.37 -7.96
N LEU A 115 14.64 0.05 -7.86
CA LEU A 115 15.86 -0.72 -7.56
C LEU A 115 16.85 -0.72 -8.74
N LEU A 116 16.35 -0.71 -9.99
CA LEU A 116 17.19 -0.53 -11.18
C LEU A 116 17.83 0.86 -11.22
N PHE A 117 17.08 1.91 -10.86
CA PHE A 117 17.60 3.27 -10.73
C PHE A 117 18.69 3.39 -9.66
N GLN A 118 18.60 2.61 -8.58
CA GLN A 118 19.62 2.52 -7.54
C GLN A 118 20.83 1.65 -7.93
N LYS A 119 20.87 1.13 -9.17
CA LYS A 119 21.96 0.31 -9.73
C LYS A 119 22.27 -0.95 -8.91
N LEU A 120 21.25 -1.56 -8.31
CA LEU A 120 21.40 -2.84 -7.63
C LEU A 120 21.59 -3.99 -8.63
N ASP A 121 22.30 -5.04 -8.21
CA ASP A 121 22.47 -6.24 -9.02
C ASP A 121 21.12 -6.86 -9.40
N PHE A 122 20.95 -7.25 -10.66
CA PHE A 122 19.67 -7.74 -11.18
C PHE A 122 19.08 -8.90 -10.35
N TYR A 123 19.92 -9.84 -9.89
CA TYR A 123 19.44 -10.95 -9.07
C TYR A 123 18.88 -10.50 -7.70
N LYS A 124 19.47 -9.47 -7.08
CA LYS A 124 18.97 -8.88 -5.82
C LYS A 124 17.61 -8.23 -6.05
N ILE A 125 17.45 -7.51 -7.16
CA ILE A 125 16.18 -6.88 -7.55
C ILE A 125 15.09 -7.93 -7.68
N VAL A 126 15.35 -9.00 -8.44
CA VAL A 126 14.38 -10.09 -8.65
C VAL A 126 13.98 -10.73 -7.32
N ILE A 127 14.95 -11.03 -6.45
CA ILE A 127 14.67 -11.63 -5.13
C ILE A 127 13.79 -10.71 -4.28
N ILE A 128 14.15 -9.43 -4.14
CA ILE A 128 13.38 -8.47 -3.32
C ILE A 128 11.95 -8.34 -3.84
N VAL A 129 11.79 -8.08 -5.15
CA VAL A 129 10.47 -7.86 -5.76
C VAL A 129 9.61 -9.11 -5.66
N LEU A 130 10.17 -10.28 -5.96
CA LEU A 130 9.43 -11.55 -5.93
C LEU A 130 9.01 -11.92 -4.51
N VAL A 131 9.92 -11.85 -3.53
CA VAL A 131 9.64 -12.23 -2.14
C VAL A 131 8.55 -11.33 -1.54
N ILE A 132 8.65 -10.01 -1.72
CA ILE A 132 7.65 -9.08 -1.18
C ILE A 132 6.30 -9.26 -1.88
N SER A 133 6.28 -9.37 -3.20
CA SER A 133 5.02 -9.55 -3.95
C SER A 133 4.34 -10.88 -3.59
N ALA A 134 5.12 -11.96 -3.45
CA ALA A 134 4.62 -13.27 -3.02
C ALA A 134 4.06 -13.21 -1.58
N ALA A 135 4.73 -12.50 -0.67
CA ALA A 135 4.25 -12.30 0.70
C ALA A 135 2.90 -11.54 0.72
N MET A 136 2.73 -10.50 -0.11
CA MET A 136 1.47 -9.76 -0.22
C MET A 136 0.33 -10.62 -0.80
N ILE A 137 0.62 -11.46 -1.79
CA ILE A 137 -0.35 -12.43 -2.34
C ILE A 137 -0.74 -13.46 -1.26
N GLY A 138 0.25 -13.98 -0.52
CA GLY A 138 0.03 -14.91 0.59
C GLY A 138 -0.85 -14.33 1.69
N LEU A 139 -0.53 -13.10 2.13
CA LEU A 139 -1.32 -12.36 3.12
C LEU A 139 -2.76 -12.15 2.63
N SER A 140 -2.93 -11.74 1.37
CA SER A 140 -4.26 -11.54 0.79
C SER A 140 -5.10 -12.82 0.86
N ARG A 141 -4.53 -13.98 0.50
CA ARG A 141 -5.24 -15.27 0.56
C ARG A 141 -5.57 -15.71 1.99
N LEU A 142 -4.70 -15.40 2.93
CA LEU A 142 -4.88 -15.76 4.34
C LEU A 142 -6.03 -14.97 4.99
N ILE A 143 -6.10 -13.68 4.70
CA ILE A 143 -7.18 -12.78 5.16
C ILE A 143 -8.54 -13.28 4.68
N TYR A 144 -8.63 -13.71 3.42
CA TYR A 144 -9.90 -14.23 2.88
C TYR A 144 -10.28 -15.63 3.37
N ARG A 145 -9.41 -16.35 4.09
CA ARG A 145 -9.66 -17.72 4.55
C ARG A 145 -9.96 -17.85 6.05
N THR A 146 -9.48 -16.94 6.88
CA THR A 146 -9.47 -17.14 8.34
C THR A 146 -10.20 -16.01 9.06
N THR A 147 -10.86 -16.33 10.19
CA THR A 147 -11.80 -15.42 10.88
C THR A 147 -11.21 -14.70 12.09
N LEU A 148 -9.93 -14.94 12.42
CA LEU A 148 -9.27 -14.36 13.59
C LEU A 148 -8.87 -12.91 13.32
N HIS A 149 -9.65 -11.97 13.87
CA HIS A 149 -9.48 -10.54 13.60
C HIS A 149 -8.13 -10.00 14.09
N TRP A 150 -7.71 -10.29 15.32
CA TRP A 150 -6.46 -9.75 15.88
C TRP A 150 -5.21 -10.21 15.12
N TYR A 151 -5.22 -11.48 14.70
CA TYR A 151 -4.13 -12.08 13.93
C TYR A 151 -3.90 -11.33 12.60
N HIS A 152 -4.97 -10.98 11.89
CA HIS A 152 -4.87 -10.27 10.62
C HIS A 152 -4.34 -8.86 10.74
N SER A 153 -4.78 -8.09 11.77
CA SER A 153 -4.24 -6.75 12.00
C SER A 153 -2.72 -6.81 12.22
N PHE A 154 -2.27 -7.73 13.08
CA PHE A 154 -0.84 -7.93 13.32
C PHE A 154 -0.09 -8.29 12.04
N MET A 155 -0.62 -9.18 11.20
CA MET A 155 0.05 -9.59 9.97
C MET A 155 0.14 -8.49 8.91
N ILE A 156 -0.87 -7.62 8.83
CA ILE A 156 -0.86 -6.47 7.93
C ILE A 156 0.25 -5.50 8.33
N ASP A 157 0.35 -5.16 9.62
CA ASP A 157 1.39 -4.27 10.13
C ASP A 157 2.78 -4.92 10.04
N ALA A 158 2.87 -6.23 10.31
CA ALA A 158 4.10 -7.01 10.16
C ALA A 158 4.64 -7.01 8.72
N MET A 159 3.80 -6.77 7.70
CA MET A 159 4.25 -6.66 6.31
C MET A 159 5.18 -5.47 6.10
N ILE A 160 5.00 -4.37 6.85
CA ILE A 160 5.89 -3.20 6.80
C ILE A 160 7.30 -3.61 7.27
N LEU A 161 7.37 -4.35 8.39
CA LEU A 161 8.63 -4.88 8.92
C LEU A 161 9.24 -5.93 8.00
N CYS A 162 8.42 -6.83 7.45
CA CYS A 162 8.84 -7.86 6.50
C CYS A 162 9.54 -7.24 5.29
N LYS A 163 8.94 -6.20 4.67
CA LYS A 163 9.56 -5.45 3.57
C LYS A 163 10.93 -4.90 3.97
N ALA A 164 11.04 -4.26 5.14
CA ALA A 164 12.30 -3.70 5.60
C ALA A 164 13.37 -4.78 5.83
N ILE A 165 13.01 -5.87 6.50
CA ILE A 165 13.91 -7.00 6.79
C ILE A 165 14.42 -7.65 5.50
N VAL A 166 13.54 -7.93 4.54
CA VAL A 166 13.92 -8.53 3.25
C VAL A 166 14.92 -7.64 2.50
N VAL A 167 14.66 -6.33 2.45
CA VAL A 167 15.58 -5.38 1.79
C VAL A 167 16.93 -5.37 2.50
N ILE A 168 16.95 -5.24 3.84
CA ILE A 168 18.19 -5.21 4.63
C ILE A 168 18.99 -6.51 4.44
N LEU A 169 18.37 -7.69 4.54
CA LEU A 169 19.05 -8.97 4.39
C LEU A 169 19.67 -9.15 3.00
N VAL A 170 18.99 -8.72 1.95
CA VAL A 170 19.50 -8.82 0.58
C VAL A 170 20.64 -7.83 0.33
N LEU A 171 20.59 -6.65 0.95
CA LEU A 171 21.65 -5.64 0.85
C LEU A 171 22.88 -5.98 1.71
N LEU A 172 22.70 -6.61 2.87
CA LEU A 172 23.78 -7.02 3.77
C LEU A 172 24.63 -8.17 3.23
N LYS A 173 24.13 -8.94 2.26
CA LYS A 173 24.84 -10.08 1.68
C LYS A 173 25.95 -9.66 0.69
N ASN A 174 26.57 -8.52 0.96
CA ASN A 174 27.71 -7.93 0.26
C ASN A 174 29.00 -8.23 1.02
#